data_AF-A0A0F9BMF0-F1
#
_entry.id   AF-A0A0F9BMF0-F1
#
_cell.length_a   1.000
_cell.length_b   1.000
_cell.length_c   1.000
_cell.angle_alpha   90.00
_cell.angle_beta   90.00
_cell.angle_gamma   90.00
#
_symmetry.space_group_name_H-M   'P 1'
#
loop_
_entity.id
_entity.type
_entity.pdbx_description
1 polymer ?
#
loop_
_entity_poly.entity_id
_entity_poly.type
_entity_poly.pdbx_seq_one_letter_code
_entity_poly.pdbx_strand_id
1 'polypeptide(L)'
;MKKLFYLEGGNPHSLKMKLTVFLTIVSMFQIQANTFSQNKKITLDMPNATVAEVIQEIETSSDFKFLLNRRDVDVNRKVSIKVENQKIANVLSELFRGTDVVYDVMKKQIVLRKISDKMDASKNSEGDVKNEINLQFQVSGTVTDGDGVPLPGASVLEKGTTNGVQTDFDGAYSIGIADANATLVFSYIGFASKEVVVDGQAT
;
A
#
# COMPACT_ATOMS: atom_id res chain seq x y z
N MET A 1 -34.65 -52.00 58.29
CA MET A 1 -34.74 -51.54 56.88
C MET A 1 -34.42 -50.06 56.79
N LYS A 2 -33.27 -49.73 56.19
CA LYS A 2 -32.65 -48.43 55.83
C LYS A 2 -31.16 -48.72 55.85
N LYS A 3 -30.32 -48.36 54.88
CA LYS A 3 -30.10 -47.12 54.13
C LYS A 3 -28.90 -47.51 53.19
N LEU A 4 -28.53 -46.93 52.06
CA LEU A 4 -28.43 -45.55 51.61
C LEU A 4 -28.29 -45.59 50.07
N PHE A 5 -28.86 -44.58 49.41
CA PHE A 5 -28.55 -44.22 48.03
C PHE A 5 -27.11 -43.72 47.92
N TYR A 6 -26.36 -44.15 46.89
CA TYR A 6 -25.12 -43.52 46.45
C TYR A 6 -25.45 -42.32 45.56
N LEU A 7 -24.87 -41.16 45.87
CA LEU A 7 -24.80 -40.02 44.95
C LEU A 7 -23.41 -40.01 44.32
N GLU A 8 -23.33 -40.09 42.99
CA GLU A 8 -22.08 -39.91 42.23
C GLU A 8 -21.54 -38.48 42.45
N GLY A 9 -20.50 -38.38 43.28
CA GLY A 9 -19.74 -37.14 43.45
C GLY A 9 -18.83 -36.91 42.25
N GLY A 10 -19.26 -36.06 41.32
CA GLY A 10 -18.42 -35.56 40.23
C GLY A 10 -17.19 -34.83 40.79
N ASN A 11 -16.00 -35.45 40.67
CA ASN A 11 -14.75 -34.87 41.17
C ASN A 11 -14.48 -33.49 40.52
N PRO A 12 -14.40 -32.38 41.30
CA PRO A 12 -14.20 -31.03 40.76
C PRO A 12 -12.82 -30.85 40.11
N HIS A 13 -11.88 -31.76 40.41
CA HIS A 13 -10.56 -31.82 39.82
C HIS A 13 -10.58 -32.27 38.34
N SER A 14 -11.58 -33.05 37.91
CA SER A 14 -11.62 -33.52 36.53
C SER A 14 -11.91 -32.40 35.53
N LEU A 15 -12.72 -31.41 35.94
CA LEU A 15 -13.04 -30.27 35.08
C LEU A 15 -11.85 -29.31 34.96
N LYS A 16 -11.17 -29.03 36.08
CA LYS A 16 -9.97 -28.19 36.10
C LYS A 16 -8.83 -28.82 35.28
N MET A 17 -8.62 -30.14 35.41
CA MET A 17 -7.61 -30.88 34.67
C MET A 17 -7.89 -30.92 33.15
N LYS A 18 -9.15 -31.12 32.75
CA LYS A 18 -9.54 -31.06 31.33
C LYS A 18 -9.36 -29.66 30.76
N LEU A 19 -9.64 -28.61 31.53
CA LEU A 19 -9.46 -27.23 31.11
C LEU A 19 -7.98 -26.88 30.92
N THR A 20 -7.09 -27.29 31.82
CA THR A 20 -5.64 -27.06 31.64
C THR A 20 -5.08 -27.85 30.48
N VAL A 21 -5.48 -29.11 30.28
CA VAL A 21 -5.07 -29.91 29.10
C VAL A 21 -5.56 -29.26 27.81
N PHE A 22 -6.83 -28.82 27.77
CA PHE A 22 -7.39 -28.11 26.63
C PHE A 22 -6.63 -26.81 26.34
N LEU A 23 -6.36 -26.00 27.38
CA LEU A 23 -5.64 -24.74 27.25
C LEU A 23 -4.18 -24.94 26.83
N THR A 24 -3.55 -26.04 27.25
CA THR A 24 -2.20 -26.45 26.81
C THR A 24 -2.20 -26.90 25.35
N ILE A 25 -3.23 -27.62 24.88
CA ILE A 25 -3.35 -28.01 23.47
C ILE A 25 -3.56 -26.77 22.59
N VAL A 26 -4.41 -25.84 23.02
CA VAL A 26 -4.65 -24.57 22.29
C VAL A 26 -3.38 -23.71 22.23
N SER A 27 -2.56 -23.69 23.30
CA SER A 27 -1.30 -22.95 23.29
C SER A 27 -0.23 -23.56 22.38
N MET A 28 -0.33 -24.84 22.02
CA MET A 28 0.56 -25.49 21.04
C MET A 28 0.16 -25.20 19.57
N PHE A 29 -1.03 -24.64 19.33
CA PHE A 29 -1.42 -24.05 18.04
C PHE A 29 -0.86 -22.63 17.86
N GLN A 30 0.41 -22.39 18.21
CA GLN A 30 1.12 -21.20 17.73
C GLN A 30 1.37 -21.41 16.24
N ILE A 31 0.52 -20.78 15.43
CA ILE A 31 0.59 -20.73 13.98
C ILE A 31 1.98 -20.23 13.59
N GLN A 32 2.80 -21.12 13.03
CA GLN A 32 4.00 -20.68 12.30
C GLN A 32 3.51 -19.99 11.03
N ALA A 33 3.39 -18.66 11.08
CA ALA A 33 3.21 -17.83 9.91
C ALA A 33 4.52 -17.80 9.10
N ASN A 34 4.86 -18.93 8.46
CA ASN A 34 5.82 -18.92 7.37
C ASN A 34 5.26 -17.99 6.31
N THR A 35 5.85 -16.81 6.18
CA THR A 35 5.36 -15.73 5.33
C THR A 35 5.22 -16.27 3.91
N PHE A 36 3.99 -16.53 3.47
CA PHE A 36 3.64 -17.22 2.21
C PHE A 36 4.40 -16.63 1.00
N SER A 37 4.69 -15.32 1.06
CA SER A 37 5.40 -14.58 0.01
C SER A 37 6.93 -14.72 0.02
N GLN A 38 7.58 -14.91 1.17
CA GLN A 38 9.04 -14.72 1.28
C GLN A 38 9.88 -15.90 0.75
N ASN A 39 9.25 -17.04 0.46
CA ASN A 39 9.95 -18.28 0.10
C ASN A 39 9.46 -18.95 -1.19
N LYS A 40 8.49 -18.37 -1.91
CA LYS A 40 8.08 -18.92 -3.22
C LYS A 40 9.22 -18.69 -4.22
N LYS A 41 9.69 -19.80 -4.81
CA LYS A 41 10.76 -19.81 -5.82
C LYS A 41 10.16 -20.06 -7.20
N ILE A 42 10.76 -19.45 -8.21
CA ILE A 42 10.33 -19.53 -9.61
C ILE A 42 11.54 -19.74 -10.52
N THR A 43 11.31 -20.40 -11.64
CA THR A 43 12.26 -20.56 -12.75
C THR A 43 11.64 -19.90 -13.98
N LEU A 44 12.36 -18.98 -14.62
CA LEU A 44 11.95 -18.31 -15.84
C LEU A 44 13.11 -18.34 -16.84
N ASP A 45 12.83 -18.68 -18.10
CA ASP A 45 13.77 -18.55 -19.21
C ASP A 45 13.03 -17.87 -20.37
N MET A 46 13.15 -16.54 -20.42
CA MET A 46 12.42 -15.70 -21.37
C MET A 46 13.37 -14.68 -22.00
N PRO A 47 13.99 -15.03 -23.15
CA PRO A 47 14.80 -14.10 -23.91
C PRO A 47 13.92 -13.10 -24.68
N ASN A 48 14.23 -11.81 -24.58
CA ASN A 48 13.57 -10.74 -25.34
C ASN A 48 12.03 -10.64 -25.17
N ALA A 49 11.55 -10.96 -23.97
CA ALA A 49 10.14 -10.84 -23.59
C ALA A 49 9.82 -9.42 -23.10
N THR A 50 8.56 -9.01 -23.20
CA THR A 50 8.07 -7.78 -22.58
C THR A 50 7.90 -7.96 -21.08
N VAL A 51 7.97 -6.86 -20.32
CA VAL A 51 7.65 -6.86 -18.88
C VAL A 51 6.24 -7.41 -18.63
N ALA A 52 5.27 -7.12 -19.51
CA ALA A 52 3.93 -7.69 -19.45
C ALA A 52 3.93 -9.22 -19.52
N GLU A 53 4.67 -9.81 -20.47
CA GLU A 53 4.78 -11.26 -20.64
C GLU A 53 5.45 -11.91 -19.43
N VAL A 54 6.52 -11.29 -18.89
CA VAL A 54 7.19 -11.80 -17.69
C VAL A 54 6.25 -11.75 -16.47
N ILE A 55 5.52 -10.65 -16.28
CA ILE A 55 4.51 -10.53 -15.21
C ILE A 55 3.44 -11.61 -15.36
N GLN A 56 2.92 -11.81 -16.57
CA GLN A 56 1.90 -12.82 -16.86
C GLN A 56 2.41 -14.24 -16.57
N GLU A 57 3.66 -14.55 -16.93
CA GLU A 57 4.27 -15.85 -16.63
C GLU A 57 4.41 -16.07 -15.12
N ILE A 58 4.80 -15.03 -14.37
CA ILE A 58 4.84 -15.08 -12.91
C ILE A 58 3.44 -15.32 -12.35
N GLU A 59 2.40 -14.63 -12.84
CA GLU A 59 1.01 -14.86 -12.40
C GLU A 59 0.48 -16.24 -12.76
N THR A 60 1.00 -16.87 -13.81
CA THR A 60 0.57 -18.18 -14.29
C THR A 60 1.23 -19.31 -13.50
N SER A 61 2.53 -19.17 -13.22
CA SER A 61 3.34 -20.14 -12.49
C SER A 61 3.26 -20.01 -10.96
N SER A 62 2.62 -18.95 -10.46
CA SER A 62 2.48 -18.66 -9.04
C SER A 62 1.07 -18.22 -8.64
N ASP A 63 0.82 -18.15 -7.34
CA ASP A 63 -0.47 -17.65 -6.81
C ASP A 63 -0.49 -16.11 -6.68
N PHE A 64 0.51 -15.41 -7.24
CA PHE A 64 0.60 -13.96 -7.15
C PHE A 64 -0.27 -13.25 -8.18
N LYS A 65 -0.75 -12.06 -7.80
CA LYS A 65 -1.43 -11.11 -8.67
C LYS A 65 -0.75 -9.76 -8.64
N PHE A 66 -0.50 -9.17 -9.79
CA PHE A 66 0.13 -7.87 -9.90
C PHE A 66 -0.92 -6.77 -9.94
N LEU A 67 -0.71 -5.76 -9.12
CA LEU A 67 -1.45 -4.50 -9.15
C LEU A 67 -0.48 -3.43 -9.64
N LEU A 68 -0.80 -2.82 -10.77
CA LEU A 68 -0.01 -1.75 -11.35
C LEU A 68 -0.93 -0.70 -11.97
N ASN A 69 -0.47 0.53 -11.94
CA ASN A 69 -1.04 1.59 -12.75
C ASN A 69 -0.25 1.67 -14.06
N ARG A 70 -0.95 1.58 -15.20
CA ARG A 70 -0.32 1.55 -16.54
C ARG A 70 0.46 2.82 -16.88
N ARG A 71 0.23 3.91 -16.14
CA ARG A 71 0.95 5.17 -16.28
C ARG A 71 2.33 5.15 -15.61
N ASP A 72 2.52 4.27 -14.63
CA ASP A 72 3.66 4.32 -13.72
C ASP A 72 4.68 3.21 -14.01
N VAL A 73 4.29 2.20 -14.80
CA VAL A 73 5.14 1.06 -15.16
C VAL A 73 5.08 0.83 -16.67
N ASP A 74 6.22 0.94 -17.34
CA ASP A 74 6.32 0.55 -18.75
C ASP A 74 6.33 -0.97 -18.89
N VAL A 75 5.14 -1.52 -19.17
CA VAL A 75 4.92 -2.95 -19.39
C VAL A 75 5.35 -3.42 -20.79
N ASN A 76 5.62 -2.51 -21.74
CA ASN A 76 6.00 -2.85 -23.11
C ASN A 76 7.52 -2.96 -23.29
N ARG A 77 8.30 -2.50 -22.31
CA ARG A 77 9.76 -2.62 -22.29
C ARG A 77 10.18 -4.08 -22.47
N LYS A 78 11.14 -4.29 -23.37
CA LYS A 78 11.74 -5.61 -23.58
C LYS A 78 12.85 -5.89 -22.56
N VAL A 79 12.85 -7.10 -22.05
CA VAL A 79 13.78 -7.63 -21.06
C VAL A 79 14.19 -9.04 -21.43
N SER A 80 15.36 -9.46 -20.97
CA SER A 80 15.76 -10.87 -21.03
C SER A 80 15.99 -11.32 -19.61
N ILE A 81 15.22 -12.32 -19.17
CA ILE A 81 15.31 -12.85 -17.81
C ILE A 81 15.58 -14.35 -17.87
N LYS A 82 16.60 -14.76 -17.14
CA LYS A 82 16.97 -16.17 -16.99
C LYS A 82 17.33 -16.45 -15.54
N VAL A 83 16.38 -17.05 -14.83
CA VAL A 83 16.49 -17.30 -13.39
C VAL A 83 16.04 -18.73 -13.11
N GLU A 84 16.72 -19.41 -12.21
CA GLU A 84 16.39 -20.78 -11.81
C GLU A 84 16.21 -20.84 -10.30
N ASN A 85 15.05 -21.35 -9.86
CA ASN A 85 14.73 -21.57 -8.45
C ASN A 85 14.99 -20.33 -7.57
N GLN A 86 14.65 -19.14 -8.07
CA GLN A 86 14.95 -17.87 -7.43
C GLN A 86 13.73 -17.30 -6.71
N LYS A 87 13.93 -16.62 -5.58
CA LYS A 87 12.84 -15.96 -4.84
C LYS A 87 12.23 -14.84 -5.68
N ILE A 88 10.91 -14.69 -5.62
CA ILE A 88 10.19 -13.66 -6.39
C ILE A 88 10.76 -12.25 -6.18
N ALA A 89 11.13 -11.89 -4.95
CA ALA A 89 11.74 -10.60 -4.64
C ALA A 89 13.02 -10.33 -5.45
N ASN A 90 13.87 -11.35 -5.62
CA ASN A 90 15.12 -11.22 -6.37
C ASN A 90 14.84 -11.08 -7.87
N VAL A 91 13.87 -11.86 -8.38
CA VAL A 91 13.40 -11.80 -9.78
C VAL A 91 12.87 -10.40 -10.10
N LEU A 92 12.03 -9.82 -9.22
CA LEU A 92 11.50 -8.47 -9.38
C LEU A 92 12.61 -7.41 -9.30
N SER A 93 13.56 -7.57 -8.38
CA SER A 93 14.71 -6.68 -8.26
C SER A 93 15.57 -6.67 -9.53
N GLU A 94 15.71 -7.82 -10.18
CA GLU A 94 16.43 -7.94 -11.46
C GLU A 94 15.60 -7.35 -12.62
N LEU A 95 14.30 -7.66 -12.67
CA LEU A 95 13.37 -7.21 -13.71
C LEU A 95 13.28 -5.67 -13.77
N PHE A 96 13.28 -5.02 -12.61
CA PHE A 96 13.16 -3.57 -12.44
C PHE A 96 14.50 -2.90 -12.07
N ARG A 97 15.63 -3.58 -12.32
CA ARG A 97 16.95 -2.99 -12.05
C ARG A 97 17.19 -1.78 -12.94
N GLY A 98 17.51 -0.64 -12.33
CA GLY A 98 17.75 0.62 -13.04
C GLY A 98 16.49 1.31 -13.52
N THR A 99 15.31 0.86 -13.11
CA THR A 99 14.06 1.61 -13.27
C THR A 99 13.68 2.25 -11.95
N ASP A 100 12.81 3.24 -12.02
CA ASP A 100 12.17 3.90 -10.88
C ASP A 100 10.96 3.11 -10.37
N VAL A 101 10.91 1.79 -10.58
CA VAL A 101 9.77 0.95 -10.18
C VAL A 101 10.13 0.22 -8.90
N VAL A 102 9.34 0.48 -7.86
CA VAL A 102 9.38 -0.23 -6.58
C VAL A 102 8.23 -1.20 -6.48
N TYR A 103 8.45 -2.29 -5.76
CA TYR A 103 7.40 -3.27 -5.49
C TYR A 103 7.14 -3.40 -3.99
N ASP A 104 5.90 -3.74 -3.66
CA ASP A 104 5.49 -4.18 -2.33
C ASP A 104 4.78 -5.52 -2.46
N VAL A 105 5.07 -6.46 -1.55
CA VAL A 105 4.48 -7.80 -1.60
C VAL A 105 3.55 -7.99 -0.41
N MET A 106 2.25 -7.91 -0.71
CA MET A 106 1.18 -8.02 0.25
C MET A 106 0.48 -9.37 0.10
N LYS A 107 0.90 -10.37 0.88
CA LYS A 107 0.37 -11.74 0.86
C LYS A 107 0.50 -12.43 -0.51
N LYS A 108 -0.51 -12.28 -1.37
CA LYS A 108 -0.60 -12.81 -2.74
C LYS A 108 -0.66 -11.71 -3.80
N GLN A 109 -0.60 -10.44 -3.39
CA GLN A 109 -0.61 -9.31 -4.31
C GLN A 109 0.77 -8.66 -4.34
N ILE A 110 1.25 -8.33 -5.53
CA ILE A 110 2.49 -7.58 -5.76
C ILE A 110 2.06 -6.22 -6.32
N VAL A 111 2.29 -5.16 -5.57
CA VAL A 111 1.95 -3.79 -6.00
C VAL A 111 3.19 -3.15 -6.59
N LEU A 112 3.14 -2.79 -7.87
CA LEU A 112 4.20 -2.06 -8.56
C LEU A 112 3.85 -0.57 -8.61
N ARG A 113 4.77 0.29 -8.16
CA ARG A 113 4.60 1.74 -8.11
C ARG A 113 5.90 2.43 -8.49
N LYS A 114 5.82 3.72 -8.81
CA LYS A 114 7.02 4.52 -9.06
C LYS A 114 7.70 4.88 -7.72
N ILE A 115 9.02 5.01 -7.72
CA ILE A 115 9.82 5.31 -6.52
C ILE A 115 9.54 6.71 -6.00
N SER A 116 9.07 7.64 -6.85
CA SER A 116 8.53 8.94 -6.44
C SER A 116 7.48 8.76 -5.35
N ASP A 117 6.57 7.79 -5.51
CA ASP A 117 5.49 7.49 -4.58
C ASP A 117 5.96 6.79 -3.29
N LYS A 118 7.26 6.46 -3.19
CA LYS A 118 7.92 5.99 -1.96
C LYS A 118 8.86 7.04 -1.36
N MET A 119 9.30 8.04 -2.14
CA MET A 119 10.27 9.06 -1.70
C MET A 119 9.62 10.29 -1.06
N ASP A 120 8.30 10.48 -1.16
CA ASP A 120 7.59 11.49 -0.35
C ASP A 120 7.51 11.14 1.15
N ALA A 121 8.02 9.96 1.55
CA ALA A 121 8.14 9.54 2.95
C ALA A 121 9.58 9.59 3.52
N SER A 122 10.59 10.04 2.76
CA SER A 122 11.95 10.19 3.31
C SER A 122 12.76 11.30 2.64
N LYS A 123 13.05 12.33 3.43
CA LYS A 123 13.66 13.62 3.08
C LYS A 123 15.06 13.53 2.42
N ASN A 124 15.32 14.52 1.56
CA ASN A 124 16.59 15.23 1.27
C ASN A 124 17.84 14.42 0.89
N SER A 125 18.29 14.54 -0.36
CA SER A 125 19.65 15.01 -0.72
C SER A 125 19.83 15.17 -2.23
N GLU A 126 20.62 16.17 -2.56
CA GLU A 126 20.89 16.79 -3.86
C GLU A 126 21.63 15.89 -4.88
N GLY A 127 21.44 16.18 -6.17
CA GLY A 127 22.26 15.65 -7.26
C GLY A 127 21.64 15.83 -8.64
N ASP A 128 21.93 16.98 -9.28
CA ASP A 128 21.64 17.34 -10.67
C ASP A 128 21.84 16.19 -11.69
N VAL A 129 20.85 15.93 -12.56
CA VAL A 129 20.98 16.00 -14.03
C VAL A 129 19.61 16.25 -14.66
N LYS A 130 19.55 17.33 -15.44
CA LYS A 130 18.44 17.80 -16.29
C LYS A 130 17.75 16.67 -17.06
N ASN A 131 16.50 16.39 -16.71
CA ASN A 131 15.48 15.90 -17.62
C ASN A 131 14.23 16.73 -17.34
N GLU A 132 13.49 17.10 -18.39
CA GLU A 132 12.31 17.95 -18.31
C GLU A 132 11.25 17.31 -17.40
N ILE A 133 11.33 17.68 -16.13
CA ILE A 133 10.44 17.31 -15.05
C ILE A 133 9.21 18.19 -15.19
N ASN A 134 8.07 17.59 -15.55
CA ASN A 134 6.79 18.14 -15.13
C ASN A 134 6.72 17.95 -13.60
N LEU A 135 7.38 18.86 -12.88
CA LEU A 135 7.35 18.97 -11.42
C LEU A 135 5.90 19.30 -11.03
N GLN A 136 5.09 18.28 -10.77
CA GLN A 136 3.87 18.49 -10.03
C GLN A 136 4.26 18.58 -8.55
N PHE A 137 4.13 19.76 -7.98
CA PHE A 137 4.29 19.99 -6.55
C PHE A 137 3.09 19.38 -5.84
N GLN A 138 3.31 18.46 -4.91
CA GLN A 138 2.23 17.90 -4.11
C GLN A 138 1.92 18.82 -2.93
N VAL A 139 0.68 19.26 -2.81
CA VAL A 139 0.16 20.08 -1.70
C VAL A 139 -0.87 19.27 -0.95
N SER A 140 -0.73 19.19 0.37
CA SER A 140 -1.66 18.51 1.25
C SER A 140 -2.06 19.39 2.42
N GLY A 141 -3.21 19.08 3.02
CA GLY A 141 -3.67 19.75 4.23
C GLY A 141 -5.02 19.23 4.67
N THR A 142 -5.63 19.91 5.63
CA THR A 142 -6.96 19.60 6.15
C THR A 142 -7.85 20.83 6.04
N VAL A 143 -9.08 20.63 5.58
CA VAL A 143 -10.11 21.67 5.51
C VAL A 143 -11.03 21.51 6.72
N THR A 144 -11.11 22.56 7.53
CA THR A 144 -12.00 22.62 8.69
C THR A 144 -12.89 23.86 8.62
N ASP A 145 -13.97 23.86 9.39
CA ASP A 145 -14.77 25.06 9.64
C ASP A 145 -14.13 26.00 10.69
N GLY A 146 -14.86 27.03 11.09
CA GLY A 146 -14.41 28.02 12.08
C GLY A 146 -14.27 27.48 13.50
N ASP A 147 -14.91 26.35 13.81
CA ASP A 147 -14.84 25.66 15.10
C ASP A 147 -13.79 24.52 15.09
N GLY A 148 -13.10 24.34 13.96
CA GLY A 148 -12.08 23.31 13.77
C GLY A 148 -12.64 21.93 13.42
N VAL A 149 -13.92 21.84 13.05
CA VAL A 149 -14.53 20.57 12.62
C VAL A 149 -14.12 20.27 11.18
N PRO A 150 -13.62 19.06 10.87
CA PRO A 150 -13.29 18.68 9.52
C PRO A 150 -14.48 18.75 8.56
N LEU A 151 -14.22 19.21 7.33
CA LEU A 151 -15.22 19.33 6.28
C LEU A 151 -15.00 18.26 5.21
N PRO A 152 -15.70 17.11 5.29
CA PRO A 152 -15.63 16.07 4.27
C PRO A 152 -16.37 16.47 3.00
N GLY A 153 -15.79 16.17 1.83
CA GLY A 153 -16.38 16.52 0.53
C GLY A 153 -16.24 18.00 0.14
N ALA A 154 -15.36 18.76 0.81
CA ALA A 154 -14.96 20.08 0.36
C ALA A 154 -14.14 19.97 -0.94
N SER A 155 -14.46 20.82 -1.91
CA SER A 155 -13.78 20.89 -3.20
C SER A 155 -12.56 21.79 -3.10
N VAL A 156 -11.40 21.27 -3.51
CA VAL A 156 -10.12 21.96 -3.58
C VAL A 156 -9.70 22.03 -5.03
N LEU A 157 -9.67 23.23 -5.62
CA LEU A 157 -9.40 23.45 -7.05
C LEU A 157 -8.19 24.35 -7.23
N GLU A 158 -7.28 24.00 -8.13
CA GLU A 158 -6.23 24.90 -8.60
C GLU A 158 -6.83 26.00 -9.49
N LYS A 159 -6.66 27.25 -9.09
CA LYS A 159 -7.32 28.40 -9.73
C LYS A 159 -6.90 28.53 -11.19
N GLY A 160 -7.89 28.58 -12.08
CA GLY A 160 -7.67 28.73 -13.53
C GLY A 160 -7.44 27.41 -14.26
N THR A 161 -7.46 26.27 -13.57
CA THR A 161 -7.36 24.94 -14.17
C THR A 161 -8.61 24.11 -13.86
N THR A 162 -8.70 22.91 -14.45
CA THR A 162 -9.72 21.90 -14.09
C THR A 162 -9.18 20.88 -13.09
N ASN A 163 -8.01 21.15 -12.50
CA ASN A 163 -7.33 20.24 -11.59
C ASN A 163 -7.87 20.47 -10.17
N GLY A 164 -8.56 19.48 -9.62
CA GLY A 164 -9.16 19.57 -8.31
C GLY A 164 -9.41 18.22 -7.67
N VAL A 165 -9.51 18.23 -6.35
CA VAL A 165 -9.75 17.05 -5.50
C VAL A 165 -10.84 17.37 -4.48
N GLN A 166 -11.38 16.33 -3.85
CA GLN A 166 -12.28 16.48 -2.71
C GLN A 166 -11.60 15.99 -1.44
N THR A 167 -11.94 16.62 -0.32
CA THR A 167 -11.49 16.17 1.00
C THR A 167 -12.15 14.86 1.42
N ASP A 168 -11.42 14.05 2.19
CA ASP A 168 -11.92 12.80 2.75
C ASP A 168 -12.75 12.98 4.04
N PHE A 169 -13.09 11.89 4.73
CA PHE A 169 -13.89 11.91 5.96
C PHE A 169 -13.26 12.72 7.10
N ASP A 170 -11.94 12.84 7.12
CA ASP A 170 -11.17 13.58 8.11
C ASP A 170 -10.86 15.01 7.62
N GLY A 171 -11.47 15.44 6.51
CA GLY A 171 -11.26 16.74 5.89
C GLY A 171 -9.90 16.88 5.19
N ALA A 172 -9.13 15.79 5.06
CA ALA A 172 -7.80 15.83 4.47
C ALA A 172 -7.86 15.84 2.94
N TYR A 173 -6.92 16.54 2.30
CA TYR A 173 -6.75 16.57 0.85
C TYR A 173 -5.29 16.43 0.44
N SER A 174 -5.08 15.98 -0.79
CA SER A 174 -3.79 16.00 -1.47
C SER A 174 -3.99 16.28 -2.96
N ILE A 175 -3.35 17.33 -3.48
CA ILE A 175 -3.47 17.78 -4.87
C ILE A 175 -2.06 18.05 -5.45
N GLY A 176 -1.80 17.57 -6.66
CA GLY A 176 -0.58 17.90 -7.40
C GLY A 176 -0.81 19.14 -8.27
N ILE A 177 -0.01 20.18 -8.10
CA ILE A 177 -0.09 21.45 -8.85
C ILE A 177 1.15 21.64 -9.72
N ALA A 178 1.01 22.27 -10.89
CA ALA A 178 2.14 22.46 -11.80
C ALA A 178 3.02 23.67 -11.43
N ASP A 179 2.47 24.63 -10.69
CA ASP A 179 3.15 25.85 -10.23
C ASP A 179 3.20 25.87 -8.70
N ALA A 180 4.39 25.99 -8.13
CA ALA A 180 4.58 26.10 -6.69
C ALA A 180 3.93 27.34 -6.07
N ASN A 181 3.53 28.32 -6.88
CA ASN A 181 2.82 29.54 -6.48
C ASN A 181 1.32 29.51 -6.83
N ALA A 182 0.78 28.33 -7.17
CA ALA A 182 -0.63 28.24 -7.55
C ALA A 182 -1.55 28.64 -6.38
N THR A 183 -2.69 29.22 -6.73
CA THR A 183 -3.75 29.52 -5.75
C THR A 183 -4.73 28.36 -5.70
N LEU A 184 -4.94 27.80 -4.52
CA LEU A 184 -5.99 26.81 -4.27
C LEU A 184 -7.28 27.50 -3.85
N VAL A 185 -8.38 27.11 -4.47
CA VAL A 185 -9.74 27.57 -4.16
C VAL A 185 -10.46 26.46 -3.42
N PHE A 186 -10.82 26.73 -2.19
CA PHE A 186 -11.59 25.85 -1.32
C PHE A 186 -13.05 26.26 -1.37
N SER A 187 -13.95 25.30 -1.64
CA SER A 187 -15.39 25.54 -1.66
C SER A 187 -16.13 24.37 -1.03
N TYR A 188 -17.18 24.69 -0.28
CA TYR A 188 -18.04 23.71 0.35
C TYR A 188 -19.48 24.24 0.39
N ILE A 189 -20.47 23.36 0.26
CA ILE A 189 -21.87 23.76 0.15
C ILE A 189 -22.29 24.50 1.43
N GLY A 190 -22.80 25.72 1.27
CA GLY A 190 -23.22 26.56 2.40
C GLY A 190 -22.10 27.42 3.02
N PHE A 191 -20.88 27.37 2.48
CA PHE A 191 -19.74 28.17 2.94
C PHE A 191 -19.26 29.14 1.85
N ALA A 192 -18.65 30.25 2.28
CA ALA A 192 -17.94 31.14 1.37
C ALA A 192 -16.68 30.45 0.83
N SER A 193 -16.39 30.63 -0.45
CA SER A 193 -15.15 30.11 -1.03
C SER A 193 -13.94 30.86 -0.49
N LYS A 194 -12.85 30.14 -0.26
CA LYS A 194 -11.59 30.69 0.27
C LYS A 194 -10.47 30.42 -0.71
N GLU A 195 -9.68 31.44 -1.01
CA GLU A 195 -8.48 31.32 -1.85
C GLU A 195 -7.23 31.35 -0.98
N VAL A 196 -6.30 30.44 -1.23
CA VAL A 196 -5.02 30.36 -0.52
C VAL A 196 -3.91 30.19 -1.53
N VAL A 197 -2.90 31.07 -1.49
CA VAL A 197 -1.69 30.93 -2.30
C VAL A 197 -0.80 29.88 -1.64
N VAL A 198 -0.37 28.89 -2.41
CA VAL A 198 0.67 27.96 -1.99
C VAL A 198 1.98 28.73 -2.11
N ASP A 199 2.53 29.26 -1.01
CA ASP A 199 3.75 30.08 -1.02
C ASP A 199 4.99 29.21 -0.76
N GLY A 200 5.15 28.12 -1.54
CA GLY A 200 6.22 27.13 -1.33
C GLY A 200 6.25 26.46 0.06
N GLN A 201 5.25 26.72 0.91
CA GLN A 201 5.12 26.11 2.24
C GLN A 201 4.45 24.74 2.08
N ALA A 202 5.27 23.75 1.75
CA ALA A 202 4.95 22.36 2.09
C ALA A 202 5.06 22.24 3.62
N THR A 203 3.93 22.39 4.31
CA THR A 203 3.79 22.07 5.75
C THR A 203 3.24 20.67 5.94
#